data_AF-A0A9P5DYW3-F1
#
_entry.id   AF-A0A9P5DYW3-F1
#
_cell.length_a   1.000
_cell.length_b   1.000
_cell.length_c   1.000
_cell.angle_alpha   90.00
_cell.angle_beta   90.00
_cell.angle_gamma   90.00
#
_symmetry.space_group_name_H-M   'P 1'
#
loop_
_entity.id
_entity.type
_entity.pdbx_description
1 polymer ?
#
loop_
_entity_poly.entity_id
_entity_poly.type
_entity_poly.pdbx_seq_one_letter_code
_entity_poly.pdbx_strand_id
1 'polypeptide(L)'
;MSATKDSQLYAPLDRPRREIRLIEIISNKQKIVCNLTTVSLDENTKFSAMSYLWGEIGKTEWIIVNGVERLITPSLANALEYVPYHWKSAFPDRDFKTCRLWADAVCINQDDDVEKGHQVQLMK
;
A
#
# COMPACT_ATOMS: atom_id res chain seq x y z
N MET A 1 -7.01 7.51 26.88
CA MET A 1 -6.01 7.87 25.87
C MET A 1 -6.45 7.21 24.57
N SER A 2 -6.97 7.99 23.62
CA SER A 2 -7.43 7.42 22.34
C SER A 2 -6.19 7.17 21.48
N ALA A 3 -5.96 5.93 21.08
CA ALA A 3 -4.96 5.60 20.07
C ALA A 3 -5.22 6.46 18.82
N THR A 4 -4.21 7.14 18.29
CA THR A 4 -4.32 7.82 16.99
C THR A 4 -4.63 6.79 15.92
N LYS A 5 -5.46 7.13 14.93
CA LYS A 5 -5.85 6.23 13.83
C LYS A 5 -4.63 5.56 13.16
N ASP A 6 -3.50 6.26 13.10
CA ASP A 6 -2.25 5.76 12.52
C ASP A 6 -1.60 4.64 13.34
N SER A 7 -1.67 4.71 14.68
CA SER A 7 -1.15 3.65 15.56
C SER A 7 -1.93 2.34 15.44
N GLN A 8 -3.16 2.39 14.93
CA GLN A 8 -3.96 1.20 14.63
C GLN A 8 -3.61 0.59 13.26
N LEU A 9 -3.08 1.39 12.33
CA LEU A 9 -2.78 0.96 10.97
C LEU A 9 -1.33 0.48 10.81
N TYR A 10 -0.38 1.18 11.45
CA TYR A 10 1.05 0.99 11.25
C TYR A 10 1.72 0.39 12.48
N ALA A 11 1.74 -0.94 12.60
CA ALA A 11 2.60 -1.63 13.55
C ALA A 11 4.09 -1.43 13.17
N PRO A 12 5.01 -1.18 14.12
CA PRO A 12 6.42 -0.94 13.82
C PRO A 12 7.05 -2.03 12.94
N LEU A 13 7.84 -1.63 11.94
CA LEU A 13 8.57 -2.56 11.07
C LEU A 13 9.92 -2.96 11.67
N ASP A 14 10.24 -4.25 11.61
CA ASP A 14 11.55 -4.77 12.01
C ASP A 14 12.60 -4.47 10.92
N ARG A 15 13.50 -3.54 11.23
CA ARG A 15 14.56 -3.07 10.31
C ARG A 15 15.60 -4.16 10.01
N PRO A 16 16.17 -4.87 11.00
CA PRO A 16 17.01 -6.04 10.74
C PRO A 16 16.38 -7.08 9.82
N ARG A 17 15.06 -7.31 9.94
CA ARG A 17 14.32 -8.25 9.07
C ARG A 17 13.93 -7.67 7.71
N ARG A 18 14.30 -6.41 7.44
CA ARG A 18 13.98 -5.68 6.19
C ARG A 18 12.48 -5.75 5.89
N GLU A 19 11.66 -5.54 6.90
CA GLU A 19 10.21 -5.59 6.75
C GLU A 19 9.67 -4.41 5.95
N ILE A 20 8.69 -4.71 5.12
CA ILE A 20 7.89 -3.76 4.36
C ILE A 20 6.42 -4.11 4.53
N ARG A 21 5.54 -3.16 4.22
CA ARG A 21 4.10 -3.43 4.13
C ARG A 21 3.67 -3.50 2.67
N LEU A 22 2.76 -4.42 2.35
CA LEU A 22 2.20 -4.59 1.01
C LEU A 22 0.68 -4.45 1.04
N ILE A 23 0.16 -3.82 -0.01
CA ILE A 23 -1.26 -3.63 -0.26
C ILE A 23 -1.81 -4.89 -0.93
N GLU A 24 -2.90 -5.40 -0.39
CA GLU A 24 -3.75 -6.42 -0.99
C GLU A 24 -5.14 -5.82 -1.20
N ILE A 25 -5.57 -5.68 -2.46
CA ILE A 25 -6.89 -5.09 -2.75
C ILE A 25 -7.98 -6.13 -2.49
N ILE A 26 -8.92 -5.77 -1.62
CA ILE A 26 -10.06 -6.62 -1.24
C ILE A 26 -11.28 -6.30 -2.09
N SER A 27 -11.51 -5.01 -2.35
CA SER A 27 -12.57 -4.53 -3.24
C SER A 27 -12.10 -3.27 -3.95
N ASN A 28 -12.46 -3.16 -5.22
CA ASN A 28 -12.34 -1.94 -6.02
C ASN A 28 -13.72 -1.49 -6.56
N LYS A 29 -14.81 -2.13 -6.14
CA LYS A 29 -16.16 -1.81 -6.61
C LYS A 29 -16.76 -0.72 -5.73
N GLN A 30 -17.03 0.45 -6.31
CA GLN A 30 -17.59 1.66 -5.66
C GLN A 30 -16.65 2.33 -4.65
N LYS A 31 -15.93 1.55 -3.84
CA LYS A 31 -14.89 2.00 -2.92
C LYS A 31 -13.70 1.06 -2.99
N ILE A 32 -12.51 1.64 -2.89
CA ILE A 32 -11.26 0.90 -2.76
C ILE A 32 -11.08 0.49 -1.30
N VAL A 33 -11.02 -0.81 -1.07
CA VAL A 33 -10.77 -1.43 0.23
C VAL A 33 -9.54 -2.30 0.09
N CYS A 34 -8.56 -2.05 0.96
CA CYS A 34 -7.28 -2.70 0.96
C CYS A 34 -6.98 -3.30 2.34
N ASN A 35 -6.22 -4.38 2.33
CA ASN A 35 -5.47 -4.81 3.49
C ASN A 35 -4.00 -4.41 3.35
N LEU A 36 -3.37 -4.19 4.50
CA LEU A 36 -1.96 -3.91 4.61
C LEU A 36 -1.28 -5.04 5.39
N THR A 37 -0.37 -5.75 4.73
CA THR A 37 0.29 -6.96 5.27
C THR A 37 1.79 -6.72 5.39
N THR A 38 2.37 -6.98 6.57
CA THR A 38 3.81 -6.92 6.80
C THR A 38 4.49 -8.19 6.29
N VAL A 39 5.58 -8.02 5.54
CA VAL A 39 6.40 -9.11 5.00
C VAL A 39 7.87 -8.73 5.10
N SER A 40 8.77 -9.72 5.07
CA SER A 40 10.20 -9.48 4.88
C SER A 40 10.56 -9.50 3.38
N LEU A 41 11.45 -8.58 2.98
CA LEU A 41 12.08 -8.62 1.66
C LEU A 41 12.96 -9.87 1.45
N ASP A 42 13.47 -10.48 2.52
CA ASP A 42 14.37 -11.63 2.45
C ASP A 42 13.62 -12.96 2.18
N GLU A 43 12.28 -12.97 2.29
CA GLU A 43 11.44 -14.16 2.10
C GLU A 43 11.03 -14.41 0.62
N ASN A 44 11.75 -13.81 -0.34
CA ASN A 44 11.46 -13.90 -1.78
C ASN A 44 10.01 -13.48 -2.14
N THR A 45 9.51 -12.46 -1.43
CA THR A 45 8.15 -11.96 -1.62
C THR A 45 8.02 -11.26 -2.97
N LYS A 46 7.05 -11.69 -3.79
CA LYS A 46 6.73 -11.05 -5.07
C LYS A 46 5.70 -9.94 -4.87
N PHE A 47 6.03 -8.75 -5.36
CA PHE A 47 5.14 -7.59 -5.36
C PHE A 47 5.50 -6.63 -6.49
N SER A 48 4.59 -5.72 -6.82
CA SER A 48 4.84 -4.63 -7.76
C SER A 48 4.94 -3.29 -7.02
N ALA A 49 6.05 -2.58 -7.18
CA ALA A 49 6.21 -1.24 -6.62
C ALA A 49 5.57 -0.18 -7.55
N MET A 50 4.81 0.74 -6.96
CA MET A 50 4.12 1.85 -7.60
C MET A 50 4.58 3.16 -6.94
N SER A 51 5.84 3.55 -7.20
CA SER A 51 6.51 4.64 -6.47
C SER A 51 6.49 6.02 -7.15
N TYR A 52 5.71 6.21 -8.23
CA TYR A 52 5.75 7.46 -9.01
C TYR A 52 4.38 8.04 -9.37
N LEU A 53 3.35 7.78 -8.58
CA LEU A 53 2.03 8.39 -8.80
C LEU A 53 1.93 9.75 -8.09
N TRP A 54 2.80 10.68 -8.50
CA TRP A 54 2.74 12.09 -8.10
C TRP A 54 1.45 12.69 -8.68
N GLY A 55 0.52 13.08 -7.80
CA GLY A 55 -0.75 13.69 -8.18
C GLY A 55 -0.77 15.20 -7.94
N GLU A 56 -1.77 15.88 -8.49
CA GLU A 56 -2.04 17.28 -8.18
C GLU A 56 -2.27 17.46 -6.67
N ILE A 57 -1.43 18.28 -6.05
CA ILE A 57 -1.59 18.68 -4.65
C ILE A 57 -2.95 19.37 -4.51
N GLY A 58 -3.83 18.86 -3.63
CA GLY A 58 -5.13 19.47 -3.31
C GLY A 58 -6.35 18.66 -3.71
N LYS A 59 -6.21 17.60 -4.51
CA LYS A 59 -7.26 16.59 -4.69
C LYS A 59 -6.84 15.31 -4.00
N THR A 60 -7.76 14.71 -3.26
CA THR A 60 -7.52 13.45 -2.56
C THR A 60 -8.76 12.59 -2.64
N GLU A 61 -8.56 11.28 -2.72
CA GLU A 61 -9.63 10.28 -2.71
C GLU A 61 -9.55 9.43 -1.45
N TRP A 62 -10.73 9.08 -0.92
CA TRP A 62 -10.83 8.23 0.26
C TRP A 62 -10.76 6.75 -0.12
N ILE A 63 -9.88 6.03 0.55
CA ILE A 63 -9.83 4.57 0.55
C ILE A 63 -9.94 4.03 1.96
N ILE A 64 -10.23 2.74 2.10
CA ILE A 64 -10.24 2.04 3.39
C ILE A 64 -9.06 1.08 3.43
N VAL A 65 -8.18 1.21 4.43
CA VAL A 65 -7.02 0.33 4.63
C VAL A 65 -7.10 -0.29 6.02
N ASN A 66 -7.17 -1.62 6.12
CA ASN A 66 -7.39 -2.33 7.40
C ASN A 66 -8.56 -1.75 8.23
N GLY A 67 -9.63 -1.28 7.57
CA GLY A 67 -10.79 -0.65 8.22
C GLY A 67 -10.63 0.83 8.58
N VAL A 68 -9.48 1.44 8.32
CA VAL A 68 -9.19 2.86 8.58
C VAL A 68 -9.26 3.67 7.28
N GLU A 69 -9.97 4.79 7.30
CA GLU A 69 -10.03 5.71 6.15
C GLU A 69 -8.70 6.43 5.93
N ARG A 70 -8.25 6.48 4.67
CA ARG A 70 -7.03 7.16 4.24
C ARG A 70 -7.28 8.02 3.02
N LEU A 71 -6.65 9.19 3.00
CA LEU A 71 -6.57 10.04 1.82
C LEU A 71 -5.35 9.66 0.99
N ILE A 72 -5.58 9.45 -0.30
CA ILE A 72 -4.52 9.23 -1.29
C ILE A 72 -4.68 10.17 -2.48
N THR A 73 -3.65 10.26 -3.31
CA THR A 73 -3.74 11.02 -4.56
C THR A 73 -4.73 10.35 -5.53
N PRO A 74 -5.43 11.11 -6.40
CA PRO A 74 -6.29 10.55 -7.43
C PRO A 74 -5.56 9.60 -8.37
N SER A 75 -4.27 9.86 -8.64
CA SER A 75 -3.42 9.00 -9.44
C SER A 75 -3.24 7.61 -8.80
N LEU A 76 -3.02 7.54 -7.48
CA LEU A 76 -2.94 6.27 -6.76
C LEU A 76 -4.31 5.59 -6.68
N ALA A 77 -5.40 6.34 -6.48
CA ALA A 77 -6.74 5.79 -6.44
C ALA A 77 -7.10 5.12 -7.77
N ASN A 78 -6.88 5.83 -8.88
CA ASN A 78 -7.07 5.31 -10.23
C ASN A 78 -6.22 4.05 -10.47
N ALA A 79 -4.93 4.06 -10.09
CA ALA A 79 -4.09 2.89 -10.23
C ALA A 79 -4.64 1.68 -9.44
N LEU A 80 -5.03 1.86 -8.17
CA LEU A 80 -5.63 0.81 -7.35
C LEU A 80 -6.98 0.32 -7.91
N GLU A 81 -7.76 1.18 -8.55
CA GLU A 81 -9.00 0.81 -9.22
C GLU A 81 -8.75 -0.10 -10.43
N TYR A 82 -7.74 0.21 -11.24
CA TYR A 82 -7.51 -0.47 -12.53
C TYR A 82 -6.55 -1.67 -12.48
N VAL A 83 -5.64 -1.73 -11.49
CA VAL A 83 -4.72 -2.86 -11.31
C VAL A 83 -5.40 -4.24 -11.35
N PRO A 84 -6.56 -4.46 -10.71
CA PRO A 84 -7.25 -5.75 -10.79
C PRO A 84 -7.59 -6.20 -12.22
N TYR A 85 -8.00 -5.26 -13.07
CA TYR A 85 -8.31 -5.54 -14.48
C TYR A 85 -7.06 -5.89 -15.27
N HIS A 86 -5.99 -5.12 -15.09
CA HIS A 86 -4.69 -5.39 -15.74
C HIS A 86 -4.10 -6.73 -15.28
N TRP A 87 -4.15 -7.02 -13.99
CA TRP A 87 -3.66 -8.28 -13.43
C TRP A 87 -4.39 -9.48 -14.01
N LYS A 88 -5.73 -9.44 -14.02
CA LYS A 88 -6.54 -10.53 -14.59
C LYS A 88 -6.28 -10.72 -16.09
N SER A 89 -6.04 -9.65 -16.84
CA SER A 89 -5.71 -9.74 -18.27
C SER A 89 -4.31 -10.30 -18.51
N ALA A 90 -3.31 -9.92 -17.71
CA ALA A 90 -1.93 -10.38 -17.87
C ALA A 90 -1.70 -11.79 -17.30
N PHE A 91 -2.46 -12.17 -16.27
CA PHE A 91 -2.33 -13.42 -15.55
C PHE A 91 -3.71 -14.07 -15.30
N PRO A 92 -4.40 -14.55 -16.36
CA PRO A 92 -5.77 -15.05 -16.26
C PRO A 92 -5.93 -16.23 -15.30
N ASP A 93 -4.88 -17.05 -15.12
CA ASP A 93 -4.89 -18.23 -14.26
C ASP A 93 -4.44 -17.95 -12.81
N ARG A 94 -4.07 -16.70 -12.48
CA ARG A 94 -3.64 -16.33 -11.11
C ARG A 94 -4.79 -15.70 -10.34
N ASP A 95 -4.94 -16.14 -9.08
CA ASP A 95 -5.86 -15.47 -8.15
C ASP A 95 -5.39 -14.02 -7.95
N PHE A 96 -6.33 -13.07 -8.08
CA PHE A 96 -6.08 -11.66 -7.84
C PHE A 96 -5.58 -11.38 -6.41
N LYS A 97 -5.92 -12.23 -5.43
CA LYS A 97 -5.37 -12.14 -4.06
C LYS A 97 -3.84 -12.26 -4.00
N THR A 98 -3.21 -12.78 -5.06
CA THR A 98 -1.74 -12.84 -5.18
C THR A 98 -1.13 -11.55 -5.73
N CYS A 99 -1.95 -10.59 -6.17
CA CYS A 99 -1.53 -9.27 -6.61
C CYS A 99 -1.20 -8.40 -5.38
N ARG A 100 0.08 -8.40 -5.01
CA ARG A 100 0.61 -7.56 -3.93
C ARG A 100 1.28 -6.32 -4.51
N LEU A 101 0.95 -5.17 -3.94
CA LEU A 101 1.47 -3.88 -4.39
C LEU A 101 2.22 -3.18 -3.28
N TRP A 102 3.22 -2.39 -3.62
CA TRP A 102 3.86 -1.46 -2.71
C TRP A 102 3.67 -0.04 -3.23
N ALA A 103 3.06 0.84 -2.44
CA ALA A 103 2.96 2.27 -2.75
C ALA A 103 3.34 3.05 -1.49
N ASP A 104 4.31 3.94 -1.60
CA ASP A 104 4.87 4.70 -0.48
C ASP A 104 3.80 5.42 0.35
N ALA A 105 2.83 6.06 -0.31
CA ALA A 105 1.74 6.81 0.31
C ALA A 105 0.83 5.98 1.24
N VAL A 106 0.82 4.65 1.09
CA VAL A 106 0.00 3.74 1.89
C VAL A 106 0.84 2.77 2.71
N CYS A 107 1.92 2.23 2.17
CA CYS A 107 2.75 1.22 2.82
C CYS A 107 3.66 1.78 3.91
N ILE A 108 4.01 3.06 3.82
CA ILE A 108 4.86 3.77 4.78
C ILE A 108 3.97 4.57 5.72
N ASN A 109 4.26 4.53 7.00
CA ASN A 109 3.75 5.49 7.96
C ASN A 109 4.32 6.89 7.66
N GLN A 110 3.52 7.73 7.00
CA GLN A 110 3.96 9.08 6.56
C GLN A 110 4.22 10.05 7.73
N ASP A 111 3.78 9.71 8.95
CA ASP A 111 4.00 10.51 10.17
C ASP A 111 5.27 10.07 10.94
N ASP A 112 5.96 9.01 10.50
CA ASP A 112 7.24 8.56 11.06
C ASP A 112 8.37 8.80 10.04
N ASP A 113 9.06 9.93 10.20
CA ASP A 113 10.18 10.32 9.34
C ASP A 113 11.32 9.30 9.33
N VAL A 114 11.51 8.56 10.42
CA VAL A 114 12.57 7.54 10.53
C VAL A 114 12.17 6.30 9.73
N GLU A 115 10.92 5.83 9.86
CA GLU A 115 10.38 4.77 9.01
C GLU A 115 10.43 5.17 7.54
N LYS A 116 9.95 6.37 7.21
CA LYS A 116 9.93 6.89 5.84
C LYS A 116 11.31 6.93 5.21
N GLY A 117 12.31 7.47 5.92
CA GLY A 117 13.69 7.49 5.44
C GLY A 117 14.21 6.08 5.12
N HIS A 118 13.93 5.11 5.99
CA HIS A 118 14.38 3.73 5.80
C HIS A 118 13.65 3.01 4.67
N GLN A 119 12.32 3.08 4.62
CA GLN A 119 11.51 2.41 3.60
C GLN A 119 11.81 2.95 2.20
N VAL A 120 12.01 4.27 2.05
CA VAL A 120 12.42 4.87 0.78
C VAL A 120 13.81 4.39 0.36
N GLN A 121 14.74 4.22 1.31
CA GLN A 121 16.09 3.69 1.00
C GLN A 121 16.07 2.22 0.56
N LEU A 122 15.14 1.40 1.07
CA LEU A 122 15.01 0.00 0.67
C LEU A 122 14.54 -0.18 -0.79
N MET A 123 13.94 0.85 -1.39
CA MET A 123 13.34 0.81 -2.73
C MET A 123 14.20 1.53 -3.80
N LYS A 124 15.42 1.93 -3.44
CA LYS A 124 16.41 2.50 -4.36
C LYS A 124 17.25 1.46 -5.07
#